data_AF-A0A2D7SQM1-F1
#
_entry.id   AF-A0A2D7SQM1-F1
#
_cell.length_a   1.000
_cell.length_b   1.000
_cell.length_c   1.000
_cell.angle_alpha   90.00
_cell.angle_beta   90.00
_cell.angle_gamma   90.00
#
_symmetry.space_group_name_H-M   'P 1'
#
loop_
_entity.id
_entity.type
_entity.pdbx_description
1 polymer ?
#
loop_
_entity_poly.entity_id
_entity_poly.type
_entity_poly.pdbx_seq_one_letter_code
_entity_poly.pdbx_strand_id
1 'polypeptide(L)'
;MFLFEHNFGLVTYYISDGLNYISNPEVWISDKSRATWGYINYFEKYYDILGTKFAKILNIPLLLIFNKQFQNLFKVYLGKINIVILLPYFFFMSISNLRDILILIAILSCTTFFHKKQLKYYSISLLFFLMLFSLRPFIALLLLIIFTQYFIPTLKTKLQLIRYILVSIFSIFIFIQIFSINIDKYLYNLNYYLNEGLNDRIEFRQAELLGSPDSPIFWIKAHLRYIFAPFPHSIISSFSDPKSFVYGSTSKVLRLINQLIYFGFLTYISLNLNKVYSVFKSLNASAKSFLLILASHLPIYSILHFGGVHQRTKLPFQIFIIVIGLLIWRLKKIKNVKTK
;
A
#
# COMPACT_ATOMS: atom_id res chain seq x y z
N MET A 1 -22.00 15.73 -18.29
CA MET A 1 -20.99 14.65 -18.13
C MET A 1 -19.63 15.33 -18.15
N PHE A 2 -18.95 15.42 -17.01
CA PHE A 2 -17.68 16.16 -16.92
C PHE A 2 -16.61 15.49 -17.78
N LEU A 3 -15.71 16.27 -18.41
CA LEU A 3 -14.60 15.77 -19.24
C LEU A 3 -13.69 14.76 -18.50
N PHE A 4 -13.68 14.83 -17.17
CA PHE A 4 -13.03 13.85 -16.28
C PHE A 4 -13.81 12.53 -16.14
N GLU A 5 -15.14 12.56 -16.17
CA GLU A 5 -16.00 11.36 -16.06
C GLU A 5 -15.94 10.50 -17.32
N HIS A 6 -15.92 11.10 -18.51
CA HIS A 6 -15.84 10.34 -19.75
C HIS A 6 -14.51 9.57 -19.88
N ASN A 7 -13.41 10.16 -19.39
CA ASN A 7 -12.07 9.57 -19.47
C ASN A 7 -11.76 8.53 -18.38
N PHE A 8 -12.45 8.57 -17.23
CA PHE A 8 -12.16 7.69 -16.08
C PHE A 8 -13.32 6.76 -15.68
N GLY A 9 -14.52 6.96 -16.22
CA GLY A 9 -15.73 6.21 -15.85
C GLY A 9 -15.96 4.89 -16.61
N LEU A 10 -15.29 4.68 -17.75
CA LEU A 10 -15.55 3.53 -18.64
C LEU A 10 -14.82 2.23 -18.25
N VAL A 11 -13.92 2.30 -17.27
CA VAL A 11 -13.06 1.16 -16.95
C VAL A 11 -13.82 0.20 -16.06
N THR A 12 -14.24 -0.93 -16.66
CA THR A 12 -14.77 -2.09 -15.97
C THR A 12 -13.90 -2.40 -14.75
N TYR A 13 -14.52 -2.31 -13.57
CA TYR A 13 -13.91 -2.75 -12.33
C TYR A 13 -13.50 -4.21 -12.49
N TYR A 14 -12.21 -4.47 -12.62
CA TYR A 14 -11.70 -5.82 -12.60
C TYR A 14 -12.27 -6.55 -11.38
N ILE A 15 -12.94 -7.67 -11.68
CA ILE A 15 -13.10 -8.81 -10.79
C ILE A 15 -11.75 -8.95 -10.07
N SER A 16 -11.73 -8.76 -8.74
CA SER A 16 -10.45 -8.79 -8.04
C SER A 16 -9.81 -10.15 -8.33
N ASP A 17 -8.51 -10.16 -8.56
CA ASP A 17 -7.76 -11.41 -8.75
C ASP A 17 -8.14 -12.49 -7.72
N GLY A 18 -8.63 -12.09 -6.53
CA GLY A 18 -9.25 -12.97 -5.52
C GLY A 18 -10.24 -13.99 -6.07
N LEU A 19 -11.12 -13.63 -7.00
CA LEU A 19 -12.08 -14.57 -7.57
C LEU A 19 -11.42 -15.54 -8.55
N ASN A 20 -10.47 -15.08 -9.36
CA ASN A 20 -9.67 -15.96 -10.23
C ASN A 20 -8.73 -16.87 -9.43
N TYR A 21 -8.27 -16.44 -8.25
CA TYR A 21 -7.48 -17.27 -7.33
C TYR A 21 -8.33 -18.35 -6.67
N ILE A 22 -9.58 -18.03 -6.31
CA ILE A 22 -10.51 -18.97 -5.68
C ILE A 22 -11.07 -19.94 -6.72
N SER A 23 -11.37 -19.48 -7.94
CA SER A 23 -11.92 -20.34 -8.99
C SER A 23 -10.87 -21.27 -9.61
N ASN A 24 -9.65 -20.76 -9.87
CA ASN A 24 -8.60 -21.47 -10.62
C ASN A 24 -7.24 -21.48 -9.88
N PRO A 25 -7.14 -22.05 -8.66
CA PRO A 25 -5.91 -22.01 -7.87
C PRO A 25 -4.72 -22.72 -8.54
N GLU A 26 -4.97 -23.74 -9.36
CA GLU A 26 -3.96 -24.54 -10.08
C GLU A 26 -3.13 -23.71 -11.06
N VAL A 27 -3.75 -22.72 -11.72
CA VAL A 27 -3.08 -21.78 -12.64
C VAL A 27 -2.06 -20.88 -11.90
N TRP A 28 -2.21 -20.74 -10.59
CA TRP A 28 -1.37 -19.87 -9.77
C TRP A 28 -0.34 -20.61 -8.93
N ILE A 29 -0.51 -21.92 -8.74
CA ILE A 29 0.53 -22.80 -8.18
C ILE A 29 1.73 -22.87 -9.16
N SER A 30 1.47 -22.87 -10.47
CA SER A 30 2.50 -22.84 -11.50
C SER A 30 3.25 -21.50 -11.57
N ASP A 31 2.62 -20.39 -11.13
CA ASP A 31 3.32 -19.12 -10.93
C ASP A 31 4.13 -19.15 -9.63
N LYS A 32 5.43 -19.48 -9.73
CA LYS A 32 6.39 -19.52 -8.60
C LYS A 32 6.39 -18.27 -7.71
N SER A 33 6.04 -17.09 -8.24
CA SER A 33 5.98 -15.84 -7.44
C SER A 33 4.74 -15.73 -6.55
N ARG A 34 3.76 -16.61 -6.79
CA ARG A 34 2.47 -16.66 -6.09
C ARG A 34 2.16 -18.05 -5.56
N ALA A 35 3.06 -19.02 -5.72
CA ALA A 35 2.88 -20.43 -5.37
C ALA A 35 2.40 -20.61 -3.93
N THR A 36 3.00 -19.93 -2.95
CA THR A 36 2.55 -20.01 -1.55
C THR A 36 1.07 -19.63 -1.38
N TRP A 37 0.59 -18.64 -2.12
CA TRP A 37 -0.82 -18.24 -2.12
C TRP A 37 -1.69 -19.15 -2.99
N GLY A 38 -1.16 -19.64 -4.11
CA GLY A 38 -1.79 -20.69 -4.91
C GLY A 38 -2.07 -21.91 -4.04
N TYR A 39 -1.11 -22.34 -3.23
CA TYR A 39 -1.27 -23.43 -2.26
C TYR A 39 -2.28 -23.08 -1.16
N ILE A 40 -2.22 -21.90 -0.53
CA ILE A 40 -3.21 -21.53 0.50
C ILE A 40 -4.63 -21.55 -0.08
N ASN A 41 -4.85 -20.99 -1.28
CA ASN A 41 -6.17 -20.98 -1.93
C ASN A 41 -6.58 -22.37 -2.46
N TYR A 42 -5.63 -23.19 -2.90
CA TYR A 42 -5.86 -24.58 -3.30
C TYR A 42 -6.30 -25.42 -2.10
N PHE A 43 -5.59 -25.31 -0.97
CA PHE A 43 -5.99 -25.94 0.29
C PHE A 43 -7.33 -25.39 0.80
N GLU A 44 -7.59 -24.10 0.63
CA GLU A 44 -8.87 -23.45 0.95
C GLU A 44 -10.03 -24.00 0.10
N LYS A 45 -9.81 -24.22 -1.20
CA LYS A 45 -10.84 -24.72 -2.14
C LYS A 45 -11.13 -26.20 -1.95
N TYR A 46 -10.10 -27.03 -1.77
CA TYR A 46 -10.23 -28.48 -1.89
C TYR A 46 -10.23 -29.24 -0.56
N TYR A 47 -9.67 -28.68 0.51
CA TYR A 47 -9.45 -29.44 1.75
C TYR A 47 -10.16 -28.87 2.98
N ASP A 48 -10.65 -27.62 2.95
CA ASP A 48 -11.39 -26.92 4.03
C ASP A 48 -10.98 -27.29 5.47
N ILE A 49 -9.66 -27.51 5.71
CA ILE A 49 -9.14 -28.19 6.91
C ILE A 49 -9.42 -27.38 8.20
N LEU A 50 -9.70 -26.09 8.06
CA LEU A 50 -9.97 -25.16 9.17
C LEU A 50 -11.26 -24.34 9.00
N GLY A 51 -12.00 -24.50 7.89
CA GLY A 51 -13.13 -23.62 7.56
C GLY A 51 -12.69 -22.27 6.99
N THR A 52 -13.16 -21.92 5.80
CA THR A 52 -12.97 -20.58 5.15
C THR A 52 -13.24 -19.37 6.06
N LYS A 53 -14.03 -19.54 7.14
CA LYS A 53 -14.32 -18.49 8.13
C LYS A 53 -13.20 -18.33 9.18
N PHE A 54 -12.51 -19.40 9.55
CA PHE A 54 -11.49 -19.38 10.62
C PHE A 54 -10.22 -18.63 10.18
N ALA A 55 -9.71 -18.91 8.97
CA ALA A 55 -8.56 -18.20 8.40
C ALA A 55 -8.82 -16.68 8.27
N LYS A 56 -10.07 -16.29 8.03
CA LYS A 56 -10.49 -14.88 7.95
C LYS A 56 -10.62 -14.21 9.32
N ILE A 57 -11.00 -14.97 10.36
CA ILE A 57 -11.05 -14.51 11.76
C ILE A 57 -9.65 -14.28 12.33
N LEU A 58 -8.66 -15.11 11.96
CA LEU A 58 -7.25 -14.93 12.36
C LEU A 58 -6.65 -13.59 11.94
N ASN A 59 -7.27 -12.88 11.00
CA ASN A 59 -6.80 -11.59 10.52
C ASN A 59 -7.25 -10.42 11.40
N ILE A 60 -8.27 -10.62 12.26
CA ILE A 60 -8.75 -9.61 13.20
C ILE A 60 -7.66 -9.27 14.23
N PRO A 61 -6.99 -10.24 14.89
CA PRO A 61 -5.82 -9.97 15.73
C PRO A 61 -4.73 -9.14 15.04
N LEU A 62 -4.42 -9.43 13.77
CA LEU A 62 -3.41 -8.68 13.01
C LEU A 62 -3.84 -7.22 12.79
N LEU A 63 -5.11 -6.98 12.49
CA LEU A 63 -5.66 -5.63 12.36
C LEU A 63 -5.59 -4.86 13.70
N LEU A 64 -5.85 -5.54 14.82
CA LEU A 64 -5.71 -4.96 16.16
C LEU A 64 -4.25 -4.62 16.49
N ILE A 65 -3.31 -5.50 16.13
CA ILE A 65 -1.86 -5.27 16.26
C ILE A 65 -1.47 -4.04 15.43
N PHE A 66 -1.90 -3.95 14.17
CA PHE A 66 -1.67 -2.80 13.32
C PHE A 66 -2.16 -1.51 13.99
N ASN A 67 -3.43 -1.48 14.44
CA ASN A 67 -4.00 -0.29 15.06
C ASN A 67 -3.26 0.11 16.34
N LYS A 68 -2.89 -0.86 17.18
CA LYS A 68 -2.11 -0.60 18.41
C LYS A 68 -0.74 -0.03 18.11
N GLN A 69 -0.01 -0.59 17.14
CA GLN A 69 1.28 -0.05 16.72
C GLN A 69 1.14 1.34 16.11
N PHE A 70 0.10 1.57 15.31
CA PHE A 70 -0.19 2.86 14.69
C PHE A 70 -0.45 3.93 15.75
N GLN A 71 -1.29 3.60 16.74
CA GLN A 71 -1.55 4.46 17.89
C GLN A 71 -0.28 4.76 18.66
N ASN A 72 0.59 3.79 18.90
CA ASN A 72 1.87 4.04 19.58
C ASN A 72 2.78 4.97 18.78
N LEU A 73 2.85 4.81 17.46
CA LEU A 73 3.65 5.66 16.58
C LEU A 73 3.15 7.11 16.57
N PHE A 74 1.83 7.30 16.56
CA PHE A 74 1.20 8.62 16.44
C PHE A 74 0.61 9.18 17.75
N LYS A 75 0.83 8.53 18.91
CA LYS A 75 0.19 8.86 20.20
C LYS A 75 0.33 10.33 20.57
N VAL A 76 1.54 10.86 20.41
CA VAL A 76 1.89 12.25 20.75
C VAL A 76 1.20 13.26 19.82
N TYR A 77 0.92 12.88 18.57
CA TYR A 77 0.40 13.79 17.55
C TYR A 77 -1.12 13.74 17.41
N LEU A 78 -1.70 12.54 17.48
CA LEU A 78 -3.11 12.29 17.18
C LEU A 78 -3.94 11.91 18.41
N GLY A 79 -3.29 11.53 19.51
CA GLY A 79 -3.96 10.93 20.67
C GLY A 79 -4.43 9.51 20.38
N LYS A 80 -5.51 9.06 21.03
CA LYS A 80 -6.10 7.73 20.85
C LYS A 80 -7.09 7.70 19.67
N ILE A 81 -6.60 7.92 18.45
CA ILE A 81 -7.43 7.75 17.24
C ILE A 81 -7.36 6.28 16.79
N ASN A 82 -8.53 5.71 16.45
CA ASN A 82 -8.60 4.41 15.81
C ASN A 82 -8.68 4.60 14.28
N ILE A 83 -7.56 4.37 13.59
CA ILE A 83 -7.46 4.60 12.15
C ILE A 83 -8.32 3.61 11.35
N VAL A 84 -8.59 2.43 11.90
CA VAL A 84 -9.41 1.38 11.26
C VAL A 84 -10.86 1.84 11.10
N ILE A 85 -11.39 2.63 12.05
CA ILE A 85 -12.75 3.18 11.94
C ILE A 85 -12.87 4.16 10.77
N LEU A 86 -11.80 4.92 10.50
CA LEU A 86 -11.75 5.87 9.38
C LEU A 86 -11.47 5.19 8.03
N LEU A 87 -11.19 3.89 8.04
CA LEU A 87 -10.90 3.07 6.86
C LEU A 87 -11.77 1.81 6.89
N PRO A 88 -13.11 1.93 6.74
CA PRO A 88 -14.01 0.77 6.84
C PRO A 88 -13.70 -0.32 5.80
N TYR A 89 -13.17 0.06 4.63
CA TYR A 89 -12.71 -0.91 3.64
C TYR A 89 -11.47 -1.68 4.10
N PHE A 90 -10.63 -1.13 4.98
CA PHE A 90 -9.49 -1.82 5.53
C PHE A 90 -9.89 -2.99 6.44
N PHE A 91 -10.98 -2.84 7.19
CA PHE A 91 -11.58 -3.93 7.96
C PHE A 91 -12.14 -5.03 7.05
N PHE A 92 -12.79 -4.67 5.94
CA PHE A 92 -13.21 -5.67 4.95
C PHE A 92 -11.99 -6.40 4.35
N MET A 93 -10.95 -5.65 4.00
CA MET A 93 -9.72 -6.21 3.45
C MET A 93 -8.99 -7.13 4.43
N SER A 94 -9.05 -6.86 5.74
CA SER A 94 -8.47 -7.77 6.74
C SER A 94 -9.11 -9.14 6.67
N ILE A 95 -10.42 -9.20 6.48
CA ILE A 95 -11.14 -10.46 6.41
C ILE A 95 -10.84 -11.16 5.07
N SER A 96 -10.70 -10.42 3.97
CA SER A 96 -10.57 -11.03 2.63
C SER A 96 -9.14 -11.28 2.12
N ASN A 97 -8.12 -10.58 2.63
CA ASN A 97 -6.76 -10.64 2.07
C ASN A 97 -5.67 -10.29 3.11
N LEU A 98 -5.10 -11.33 3.72
CA LEU A 98 -4.05 -11.22 4.75
C LEU A 98 -2.79 -10.50 4.26
N ARG A 99 -2.44 -10.64 2.98
CA ARG A 99 -1.15 -10.17 2.43
C ARG A 99 -0.98 -8.65 2.56
N ASP A 100 -1.99 -7.89 2.16
CA ASP A 100 -1.89 -6.42 2.12
C ASP A 100 -1.82 -5.83 3.54
N ILE A 101 -2.43 -6.50 4.52
CA ILE A 101 -2.34 -6.13 5.94
C ILE A 101 -0.97 -6.48 6.51
N LEU A 102 -0.44 -7.66 6.22
CA LEU A 102 0.90 -8.05 6.65
C LEU A 102 1.96 -7.10 6.11
N ILE A 103 1.82 -6.64 4.87
CA ILE A 103 2.73 -5.62 4.29
C ILE A 103 2.67 -4.34 5.13
N LEU A 104 1.48 -3.85 5.48
CA LEU A 104 1.33 -2.64 6.29
C LEU A 104 1.88 -2.82 7.71
N ILE A 105 1.66 -3.98 8.34
CA ILE A 105 2.24 -4.33 9.64
C ILE A 105 3.77 -4.40 9.54
N ALA A 106 4.31 -4.99 8.47
CA ALA A 106 5.75 -5.08 8.26
C ALA A 106 6.39 -3.69 8.12
N ILE A 107 5.81 -2.81 7.29
CA ILE A 107 6.27 -1.42 7.12
C ILE A 107 6.23 -0.69 8.47
N LEU A 108 5.12 -0.80 9.20
CA LEU A 108 4.94 -0.13 10.49
C LEU A 108 5.89 -0.69 11.56
N SER A 109 6.09 -2.01 11.60
CA SER A 109 7.01 -2.67 12.52
C SER A 109 8.46 -2.30 12.21
N CYS A 110 8.88 -2.35 10.95
CA CYS A 110 10.22 -1.90 10.53
C CYS A 110 10.46 -0.46 10.97
N THR A 111 9.58 0.48 10.62
CA THR A 111 9.76 1.90 10.94
C THR A 111 9.69 2.20 12.44
N THR A 112 8.90 1.46 13.22
CA THR A 112 8.83 1.65 14.68
C THR A 112 10.02 1.05 15.41
N PHE A 113 10.43 -0.19 15.09
CA PHE A 113 11.50 -0.89 15.80
C PHE A 113 12.90 -0.39 15.40
N PHE A 114 13.11 -0.05 14.13
CA PHE A 114 14.40 0.45 13.65
C PHE A 114 14.86 1.70 14.42
N HIS A 115 13.96 2.60 14.77
CA HIS A 115 14.30 3.83 15.47
C HIS A 115 14.44 3.71 16.99
N LYS A 116 14.23 2.51 17.59
CA LYS A 116 14.41 2.30 19.04
C LYS A 116 15.87 2.16 19.48
N LYS A 117 16.83 2.09 18.55
CA LYS A 117 18.29 2.08 18.81
C LYS A 117 18.81 1.02 19.80
N GLN A 118 18.11 -0.11 19.94
CA GLN A 118 18.59 -1.26 20.74
C GLN A 118 18.74 -2.49 19.85
N LEU A 119 19.77 -3.30 20.11
CA LEU A 119 20.12 -4.46 19.28
C LEU A 119 18.94 -5.41 19.06
N LYS A 120 18.19 -5.74 20.13
CA LYS A 120 17.00 -6.61 20.04
C LYS A 120 15.94 -6.09 19.06
N TYR A 121 15.77 -4.78 18.96
CA TYR A 121 14.79 -4.17 18.05
C TYR A 121 15.29 -4.13 16.61
N TYR A 122 16.60 -4.07 16.39
CA TYR A 122 17.16 -4.23 15.04
C TYR A 122 16.94 -5.64 14.51
N SER A 123 17.14 -6.69 15.33
CA SER A 123 16.86 -8.07 14.93
C SER A 123 15.38 -8.27 14.57
N ILE A 124 14.46 -7.72 15.37
CA ILE A 124 13.02 -7.75 15.07
C ILE A 124 12.71 -6.98 13.77
N SER A 125 13.30 -5.78 13.59
CA SER A 125 13.13 -5.01 12.37
C SER A 125 13.66 -5.74 11.13
N LEU A 126 14.77 -6.46 11.24
CA LEU A 126 15.34 -7.25 10.16
C LEU A 126 14.40 -8.40 9.75
N LEU A 127 13.78 -9.08 10.73
CA LEU A 127 12.80 -10.12 10.45
C LEU A 127 11.59 -9.57 9.67
N PHE A 128 11.04 -8.44 10.08
CA PHE A 128 9.96 -7.78 9.33
C PHE A 128 10.41 -7.25 7.98
N PHE A 129 11.67 -6.85 7.85
CA PHE A 129 12.25 -6.44 6.57
C PHE A 129 12.35 -7.60 5.59
N LEU A 130 12.85 -8.77 6.04
CA LEU A 130 12.91 -9.99 5.23
C LEU A 130 11.50 -10.45 4.82
N MET A 131 10.52 -10.34 5.72
CA MET A 131 9.12 -10.61 5.39
C MET A 131 8.57 -9.59 4.37
N LEU A 132 8.86 -8.30 4.53
CA LEU A 132 8.45 -7.28 3.56
C LEU A 132 9.12 -7.51 2.20
N PHE A 133 10.37 -7.97 2.21
CA PHE A 133 11.14 -8.26 1.01
C PHE A 133 10.54 -9.43 0.22
N SER A 134 10.13 -10.51 0.89
CA SER A 134 9.46 -11.63 0.23
C SER A 134 8.07 -11.25 -0.32
N LEU A 135 7.36 -10.34 0.35
CA LEU A 135 6.02 -9.93 -0.06
C LEU A 135 6.02 -8.82 -1.13
N ARG A 136 6.92 -7.83 -1.02
CA ARG A 136 7.00 -6.61 -1.84
C ARG A 136 8.45 -6.07 -1.89
N PRO A 137 9.32 -6.62 -2.76
CA PRO A 137 10.75 -6.28 -2.78
C PRO A 137 11.02 -4.79 -3.08
N PHE A 138 10.25 -4.15 -3.97
CA PHE A 138 10.40 -2.72 -4.27
C PHE A 138 10.12 -1.80 -3.08
N ILE A 139 9.12 -2.15 -2.24
CA ILE A 139 8.80 -1.38 -1.04
C ILE A 139 9.89 -1.56 0.01
N ALA A 140 10.40 -2.79 0.16
CA ALA A 140 11.52 -3.07 1.04
C ALA A 140 12.79 -2.30 0.62
N LEU A 141 13.09 -2.23 -0.67
CA LEU A 141 14.24 -1.47 -1.18
C LEU A 141 14.12 0.03 -0.90
N LEU A 142 12.93 0.61 -1.08
CA LEU A 142 12.68 2.01 -0.72
C LEU A 142 12.84 2.26 0.78
N LEU A 143 12.39 1.32 1.61
CA LEU A 143 12.55 1.37 3.05
C LEU A 143 14.03 1.28 3.46
N LEU A 144 14.84 0.48 2.74
CA LEU A 144 16.30 0.44 2.91
C LEU A 144 16.95 1.79 2.58
N ILE A 145 16.58 2.44 1.47
CA ILE A 145 17.09 3.78 1.10
C ILE A 145 16.75 4.81 2.17
N ILE A 146 15.52 4.78 2.69
CA ILE A 146 15.11 5.68 3.78
C ILE A 146 15.95 5.40 5.02
N PHE A 147 16.15 4.12 5.38
CA PHE A 147 16.95 3.75 6.53
C PHE A 147 18.41 4.20 6.38
N THR A 148 19.05 4.01 5.23
CA THR A 148 20.45 4.44 5.04
C THR A 148 20.60 5.96 5.22
N GLN A 149 19.68 6.76 4.67
CA GLN A 149 19.70 8.22 4.82
C GLN A 149 19.61 8.70 6.27
N TYR A 150 18.79 8.05 7.10
CA TYR A 150 18.65 8.41 8.53
C TYR A 150 19.74 7.80 9.42
N PHE A 151 20.43 6.75 8.96
CA PHE A 151 21.36 5.98 9.77
C PHE A 151 22.82 6.43 9.64
N ILE A 152 23.22 6.84 8.43
CA ILE A 152 24.58 7.33 8.12
C ILE A 152 25.04 8.44 9.10
N PRO A 153 24.20 9.43 9.49
CA PRO A 153 24.62 10.48 10.43
C PRO A 153 24.76 10.03 11.89
N THR A 154 24.19 8.87 12.28
CA THR A 154 24.18 8.40 13.68
C THR A 154 25.31 7.44 14.03
N LEU A 155 26.16 7.07 13.06
CA LEU A 155 27.25 6.14 13.23
C LEU A 155 28.46 6.81 13.88
N LYS A 156 28.47 6.86 15.22
CA LYS A 156 29.60 7.39 16.00
C LYS A 156 30.76 6.40 16.20
N THR A 157 30.62 5.11 15.82
CA THR A 157 31.67 4.10 16.08
C THR A 157 31.94 3.18 14.87
N LYS A 158 33.23 2.95 14.57
CA LYS A 158 33.70 2.08 13.46
C LYS A 158 33.18 0.64 13.55
N LEU A 159 33.01 0.10 14.75
CA LEU A 159 32.59 -1.28 14.99
C LEU A 159 31.09 -1.50 14.72
N GLN A 160 30.28 -0.48 14.97
CA GLN A 160 28.88 -0.46 14.56
C GLN A 160 28.76 -0.39 13.03
N LEU A 161 29.53 0.49 12.38
CA LEU A 161 29.57 0.60 10.92
C LEU A 161 29.90 -0.74 10.26
N ILE A 162 30.90 -1.48 10.76
CA ILE A 162 31.26 -2.82 10.24
C ILE A 162 30.10 -3.81 10.39
N ARG A 163 29.43 -3.87 11.55
CA ARG A 163 28.26 -4.74 11.74
C ARG A 163 27.12 -4.41 10.77
N TYR A 164 26.87 -3.13 10.50
CA TYR A 164 25.83 -2.73 9.55
C TYR A 164 26.23 -2.97 8.09
N ILE A 165 27.51 -2.79 7.74
CA ILE A 165 28.03 -3.20 6.43
C ILE A 165 27.83 -4.70 6.24
N LEU A 166 28.16 -5.52 7.25
CA LEU A 166 27.95 -6.97 7.19
C LEU A 166 26.47 -7.35 7.06
N VAL A 167 25.56 -6.71 7.81
CA VAL A 167 24.12 -6.93 7.66
C VAL A 167 23.63 -6.46 6.29
N SER A 168 24.16 -5.36 5.76
CA SER A 168 23.79 -4.84 4.44
C SER A 168 24.29 -5.75 3.33
N ILE A 169 25.53 -6.23 3.40
CA ILE A 169 26.11 -7.22 2.47
C ILE A 169 25.31 -8.53 2.55
N PHE A 170 24.97 -8.99 3.75
CA PHE A 170 24.15 -10.19 3.92
C PHE A 170 22.74 -10.00 3.36
N SER A 171 22.14 -8.82 3.53
CA SER A 171 20.85 -8.45 2.94
C SER A 171 20.92 -8.37 1.42
N ILE A 172 22.02 -7.83 0.87
CA ILE A 172 22.32 -7.76 -0.57
C ILE A 172 22.58 -9.16 -1.12
N PHE A 173 23.23 -10.05 -0.37
CA PHE A 173 23.45 -11.43 -0.76
C PHE A 173 22.14 -12.22 -0.79
N ILE A 174 21.29 -12.07 0.23
CA ILE A 174 19.93 -12.61 0.24
C ILE A 174 19.11 -12.02 -0.91
N PHE A 175 19.26 -10.71 -1.19
CA PHE A 175 18.67 -10.06 -2.35
C PHE A 175 19.13 -10.76 -3.62
N ILE A 176 20.43 -10.91 -3.87
CA ILE A 176 20.97 -11.57 -5.07
C ILE A 176 20.45 -13.00 -5.18
N GLN A 177 20.36 -13.76 -4.09
CA GLN A 177 19.87 -15.15 -4.11
C GLN A 177 18.38 -15.26 -4.40
N ILE A 178 17.53 -14.42 -3.79
CA ILE A 178 16.08 -14.42 -4.05
C ILE A 178 15.77 -13.81 -5.42
N PHE A 179 16.53 -12.78 -5.79
CA PHE A 179 16.40 -12.08 -7.06
C PHE A 179 16.92 -12.95 -8.20
N SER A 180 18.03 -13.68 -8.06
CA SER A 180 18.56 -14.59 -9.09
C SER A 180 17.56 -15.69 -9.44
N ILE A 181 16.82 -16.23 -8.47
CA ILE A 181 15.77 -17.24 -8.70
C ILE A 181 14.63 -16.69 -9.59
N ASN A 182 14.42 -15.37 -9.61
CA ASN A 182 13.35 -14.72 -10.37
C ASN A 182 13.86 -13.68 -11.38
N ILE A 183 15.17 -13.62 -11.64
CA ILE A 183 15.77 -12.48 -12.37
C ILE A 183 15.31 -12.50 -13.80
N ASP A 184 15.27 -13.68 -14.42
CA ASP A 184 14.79 -13.87 -15.78
C ASP A 184 13.32 -13.48 -15.90
N LYS A 185 12.51 -13.72 -14.85
CA LYS A 185 11.12 -13.30 -14.82
C LYS A 185 10.96 -11.79 -14.62
N TYR A 186 11.79 -11.16 -13.79
CA TYR A 186 11.76 -9.71 -13.61
C TYR A 186 12.27 -8.98 -14.85
N LEU A 187 13.37 -9.47 -15.44
CA LEU A 187 13.91 -8.99 -16.70
C LEU A 187 12.91 -9.21 -17.82
N TYR A 188 12.29 -10.39 -17.93
CA TYR A 188 11.22 -10.63 -18.89
C TYR A 188 10.05 -9.67 -18.70
N ASN A 189 9.56 -9.49 -17.47
CA ASN A 189 8.48 -8.53 -17.22
C ASN A 189 8.88 -7.11 -17.56
N LEU A 190 10.11 -6.70 -17.21
CA LEU A 190 10.62 -5.36 -17.46
C LEU A 190 10.83 -5.13 -18.95
N ASN A 191 11.40 -6.11 -19.67
CA ASN A 191 11.60 -6.09 -21.12
C ASN A 191 10.26 -6.12 -21.85
N TYR A 192 9.31 -6.94 -21.40
CA TYR A 192 7.92 -6.93 -21.88
C TYR A 192 7.27 -5.56 -21.63
N TYR A 193 7.37 -4.98 -20.43
CA TYR A 193 6.86 -3.63 -20.13
C TYR A 193 7.49 -2.55 -21.01
N LEU A 194 8.78 -2.65 -21.32
CA LEU A 194 9.49 -1.67 -22.12
C LEU A 194 9.21 -1.80 -23.63
N ASN A 195 8.97 -3.01 -24.14
CA ASN A 195 8.94 -3.25 -25.59
C ASN A 195 7.54 -3.49 -26.17
N GLU A 196 6.68 -4.29 -25.51
CA GLU A 196 5.41 -4.78 -26.10
C GLU A 196 4.21 -4.60 -25.16
N GLY A 197 4.41 -4.92 -23.88
CA GLY A 197 3.41 -4.87 -22.83
C GLY A 197 2.92 -3.47 -22.47
N LEU A 198 3.57 -2.41 -22.94
CA LEU A 198 3.05 -1.05 -22.79
C LEU A 198 1.80 -0.85 -23.65
N ASN A 199 1.83 -1.24 -24.92
CA ASN A 199 0.69 -1.13 -25.85
C ASN A 199 -0.41 -2.14 -25.50
N ASP A 200 -0.07 -3.40 -25.24
CA ASP A 200 -1.04 -4.43 -24.83
C ASP A 200 -1.79 -4.06 -23.55
N ARG A 201 -1.10 -3.46 -22.56
CA ARG A 201 -1.73 -3.05 -21.31
C ARG A 201 -2.51 -1.75 -21.46
N ILE A 202 -2.13 -0.90 -22.40
CA ILE A 202 -2.90 0.30 -22.75
C ILE A 202 -4.25 -0.13 -23.32
N GLU A 203 -4.25 -1.08 -24.24
CA GLU A 203 -5.47 -1.65 -24.84
C GLU A 203 -6.29 -2.43 -23.79
N PHE A 204 -5.67 -3.38 -23.08
CA PHE A 204 -6.34 -4.20 -22.07
C PHE A 204 -6.91 -3.39 -20.89
N ARG A 205 -6.27 -2.28 -20.50
CA ARG A 205 -6.72 -1.42 -19.39
C ARG A 205 -7.50 -0.19 -19.84
N GLN A 206 -7.85 -0.11 -21.13
CA GLN A 206 -8.49 1.04 -21.76
C GLN A 206 -7.77 2.36 -21.39
N ALA A 207 -6.45 2.30 -21.32
CA ALA A 207 -5.59 3.42 -20.97
C ALA A 207 -5.17 4.23 -22.20
N GLU A 208 -5.72 3.94 -23.38
CA GLU A 208 -5.51 4.69 -24.64
C GLU A 208 -5.83 6.18 -24.44
N LEU A 209 -6.80 6.49 -23.58
CA LEU A 209 -7.21 7.84 -23.20
C LEU A 209 -6.13 8.62 -22.42
N LEU A 210 -5.08 7.94 -21.92
CA LEU A 210 -3.93 8.57 -21.27
C LEU A 210 -2.96 9.19 -22.29
N GLY A 211 -3.00 8.80 -23.56
CA GLY A 211 -2.09 9.27 -24.61
C GLY A 211 -0.83 8.41 -24.74
N SER A 212 0.18 8.92 -25.46
CA SER A 212 1.44 8.19 -25.69
C SER A 212 2.31 8.10 -24.41
N PRO A 213 2.87 6.91 -24.07
CA PRO A 213 3.80 6.71 -22.95
C PRO A 213 5.02 7.63 -22.95
N ASP A 214 5.46 8.06 -24.14
CA ASP A 214 6.62 8.93 -24.30
C ASP A 214 6.30 10.38 -23.90
N SER A 215 5.03 10.71 -23.69
CA SER A 215 4.61 12.04 -23.28
C SER A 215 4.62 12.20 -21.75
N PRO A 216 5.18 13.31 -21.23
CA PRO A 216 5.01 13.68 -19.81
C PRO A 216 3.55 13.74 -19.37
N ILE A 217 2.64 14.06 -20.29
CA ILE A 217 1.19 14.16 -20.05
C ILE A 217 0.61 12.79 -19.67
N PHE A 218 1.10 11.70 -20.27
CA PHE A 218 0.66 10.34 -19.95
C PHE A 218 0.94 10.02 -18.48
N TRP A 219 2.16 10.32 -18.03
CA TRP A 219 2.56 10.08 -16.65
C TRP A 219 1.74 10.93 -15.67
N ILE A 220 1.51 12.21 -15.97
CA ILE A 220 0.65 13.08 -15.16
C ILE A 220 -0.76 12.50 -15.08
N LYS A 221 -1.36 12.10 -16.20
CA LYS A 221 -2.70 11.51 -16.22
C LYS A 221 -2.75 10.17 -15.47
N ALA A 222 -1.72 9.34 -15.53
CA ALA A 222 -1.64 8.09 -14.75
C ALA A 222 -1.62 8.36 -13.24
N HIS A 223 -0.87 9.36 -12.78
CA HIS A 223 -0.85 9.79 -11.37
C HIS A 223 -2.20 10.35 -10.93
N LEU A 224 -2.81 11.23 -11.75
CA LEU A 224 -4.13 11.77 -11.48
C LEU A 224 -5.17 10.65 -11.41
N ARG A 225 -5.15 9.70 -12.35
CA ARG A 225 -6.02 8.53 -12.33
C ARG A 225 -5.83 7.70 -11.06
N TYR A 226 -4.60 7.49 -10.60
CA TYR A 226 -4.36 6.82 -9.31
C TYR A 226 -4.98 7.58 -8.13
N ILE A 227 -4.85 8.91 -8.10
CA ILE A 227 -5.36 9.78 -7.02
C ILE A 227 -6.89 9.88 -7.05
N PHE A 228 -7.51 9.94 -8.22
CA PHE A 228 -8.95 10.22 -8.35
C PHE A 228 -9.81 8.98 -8.63
N ALA A 229 -9.22 7.85 -9.03
CA ALA A 229 -9.96 6.60 -9.24
C ALA A 229 -9.90 5.65 -8.02
N PRO A 230 -10.96 4.88 -7.73
CA PRO A 230 -12.31 5.09 -8.24
C PRO A 230 -12.94 6.35 -7.64
N PHE A 231 -13.68 7.10 -8.46
CA PHE A 231 -14.46 8.22 -7.97
C PHE A 231 -15.72 7.71 -7.25
N PRO A 232 -16.28 8.39 -6.23
CA PRO A 232 -17.46 7.90 -5.53
C PRO A 232 -18.64 7.64 -6.47
N HIS A 233 -18.83 8.51 -7.48
CA HIS A 233 -19.87 8.33 -8.49
C HIS A 233 -19.76 7.00 -9.23
N SER A 234 -18.55 6.56 -9.62
CA SER A 234 -18.37 5.29 -10.33
C SER A 234 -18.66 4.06 -9.47
N ILE A 235 -18.58 4.19 -8.14
CA ILE A 235 -19.04 3.14 -7.22
C ILE A 235 -20.57 3.15 -7.13
N ILE A 236 -21.20 4.32 -7.08
CA ILE A 236 -22.66 4.47 -7.06
C ILE A 236 -23.27 3.91 -8.34
N SER A 237 -22.73 4.24 -9.51
CA SER A 237 -23.22 3.71 -10.79
C SER A 237 -23.06 2.19 -10.92
N SER A 238 -22.14 1.58 -10.16
CA SER A 238 -22.05 0.12 -10.09
C SER A 238 -23.19 -0.52 -9.29
N PHE A 239 -23.99 0.21 -8.51
CA PHE A 239 -25.16 -0.39 -7.84
C PHE A 239 -26.27 -0.77 -8.82
N SER A 240 -26.37 -0.09 -9.97
CA SER A 240 -27.33 -0.40 -11.02
C SER A 240 -26.91 -1.53 -11.95
N ASP A 241 -25.65 -1.98 -11.91
CA ASP A 241 -25.18 -3.10 -12.74
C ASP A 241 -25.26 -4.43 -11.96
N PRO A 242 -26.17 -5.36 -12.32
CA PRO A 242 -26.31 -6.65 -11.64
C PRO A 242 -25.04 -7.51 -11.73
N LYS A 243 -24.19 -7.36 -12.76
CA LYS A 243 -22.93 -8.12 -12.90
C LYS A 243 -21.86 -7.72 -11.90
N SER A 244 -22.00 -6.55 -11.27
CA SER A 244 -20.98 -6.00 -10.38
C SER A 244 -21.15 -6.43 -8.90
N PHE A 245 -22.15 -7.24 -8.57
CA PHE A 245 -22.42 -7.73 -7.20
C PHE A 245 -21.56 -8.93 -6.75
N VAL A 246 -20.49 -9.25 -7.48
CA VAL A 246 -19.66 -10.44 -7.22
C VAL A 246 -19.01 -10.50 -5.82
N TYR A 247 -18.87 -9.35 -5.13
CA TYR A 247 -18.37 -9.27 -3.74
C TYR A 247 -19.45 -8.88 -2.70
N GLY A 248 -20.72 -8.90 -3.10
CA GLY A 248 -21.85 -8.49 -2.27
C GLY A 248 -22.00 -6.97 -2.12
N SER A 249 -23.20 -6.54 -1.74
CA SER A 249 -23.55 -5.13 -1.50
C SER A 249 -22.73 -4.49 -0.37
N THR A 250 -22.43 -5.25 0.69
CA THR A 250 -21.64 -4.79 1.85
C THR A 250 -20.26 -4.29 1.45
N SER A 251 -19.55 -5.00 0.56
CA SER A 251 -18.22 -4.58 0.08
C SER A 251 -18.30 -3.25 -0.66
N LYS A 252 -19.31 -3.04 -1.51
CA LYS A 252 -19.52 -1.78 -2.24
C LYS A 252 -19.82 -0.62 -1.29
N VAL A 253 -20.66 -0.83 -0.28
CA VAL A 253 -21.00 0.20 0.72
C VAL A 253 -19.74 0.61 1.52
N LEU A 254 -18.98 -0.36 2.05
CA LEU A 254 -17.75 -0.06 2.79
C LEU A 254 -16.70 0.63 1.91
N ARG A 255 -16.62 0.25 0.62
CA ARG A 255 -15.76 0.92 -0.36
C ARG A 255 -16.19 2.36 -0.62
N LEU A 256 -17.50 2.62 -0.78
CA LEU A 256 -18.04 3.96 -0.99
C LEU A 256 -17.76 4.86 0.21
N ILE A 257 -18.07 4.40 1.43
CA ILE A 257 -17.79 5.15 2.67
C ILE A 257 -16.29 5.47 2.76
N ASN A 258 -15.43 4.48 2.51
CA ASN A 258 -13.98 4.69 2.51
C ASN A 258 -13.52 5.71 1.45
N GLN A 259 -14.13 5.72 0.25
CA GLN A 259 -13.81 6.74 -0.76
C GLN A 259 -14.30 8.12 -0.34
N LEU A 260 -15.50 8.25 0.23
CA LEU A 260 -16.01 9.54 0.71
C LEU A 260 -15.10 10.13 1.80
N ILE A 261 -14.67 9.31 2.75
CA ILE A 261 -13.69 9.74 3.78
C ILE A 261 -12.37 10.17 3.11
N TYR A 262 -11.84 9.34 2.21
CA TYR A 262 -10.60 9.62 1.49
C TYR A 262 -10.67 10.95 0.72
N PHE A 263 -11.74 11.18 -0.07
CA PHE A 263 -11.93 12.42 -0.82
C PHE A 263 -12.15 13.62 0.09
N GLY A 264 -12.88 13.46 1.19
CA GLY A 264 -13.03 14.51 2.20
C GLY A 264 -11.68 14.97 2.76
N PHE A 265 -10.81 14.04 3.13
CA PHE A 265 -9.45 14.36 3.59
C PHE A 265 -8.55 14.89 2.46
N LEU A 266 -8.69 14.38 1.24
CA LEU A 266 -7.94 14.88 0.08
C LEU A 266 -8.26 16.35 -0.18
N THR A 267 -9.54 16.71 -0.28
CA THR A 267 -10.00 18.10 -0.43
C THR A 267 -9.53 18.95 0.76
N TYR A 268 -9.64 18.44 1.98
CA TYR A 268 -9.17 19.16 3.17
C TYR A 268 -7.66 19.46 3.13
N ILE A 269 -6.83 18.52 2.67
CA ILE A 269 -5.39 18.73 2.47
C ILE A 269 -5.14 19.74 1.35
N SER A 270 -5.85 19.64 0.23
CA SER A 270 -5.70 20.58 -0.90
C SER A 270 -5.97 22.03 -0.47
N LEU A 271 -6.96 22.25 0.40
CA LEU A 271 -7.23 23.57 0.99
C LEU A 271 -6.19 24.02 2.03
N ASN A 272 -5.26 23.16 2.43
CA ASN A 272 -4.30 23.38 3.50
C ASN A 272 -2.87 22.93 3.14
N LEU A 273 -2.51 22.98 1.86
CA LEU A 273 -1.24 22.46 1.35
C LEU A 273 -0.03 23.07 2.06
N ASN A 274 -0.07 24.37 2.37
CA ASN A 274 0.98 25.06 3.11
C ASN A 274 1.28 24.46 4.50
N LYS A 275 0.33 23.73 5.10
CA LYS A 275 0.51 23.08 6.42
C LYS A 275 1.14 21.70 6.31
N VAL A 276 1.17 21.07 5.14
CA VAL A 276 1.75 19.73 4.94
C VAL A 276 3.22 19.73 5.33
N TYR A 277 3.98 20.73 4.87
CA TYR A 277 5.40 20.86 5.24
C TYR A 277 5.59 21.00 6.77
N SER A 278 4.76 21.82 7.42
CA SER A 278 4.80 22.00 8.88
C SER A 278 4.50 20.70 9.64
N VAL A 279 3.56 19.88 9.14
CA VAL A 279 3.29 18.54 9.69
C VAL A 279 4.56 17.70 9.61
N PHE A 280 5.14 17.54 8.42
CA PHE A 280 6.34 16.74 8.22
C PHE A 280 7.52 17.23 9.07
N LYS A 281 7.68 18.54 9.26
CA LYS A 281 8.75 19.09 10.12
C LYS A 281 8.59 18.65 11.59
N SER A 282 7.35 18.63 12.09
CA SER A 282 7.02 18.32 13.49
C SER A 282 7.11 16.84 13.89
N LEU A 283 7.09 15.92 12.92
CA LEU A 283 7.09 14.49 13.19
C LEU A 283 8.48 13.98 13.62
N ASN A 284 8.52 12.87 14.34
CA ASN A 284 9.76 12.13 14.61
C ASN A 284 10.17 11.32 13.36
N ALA A 285 11.40 10.81 13.34
CA ALA A 285 11.93 10.08 12.19
C ALA A 285 11.07 8.85 11.83
N SER A 286 10.61 8.07 12.81
CA SER A 286 9.74 6.91 12.57
C SER A 286 8.45 7.26 11.84
N ALA A 287 7.75 8.29 12.30
CA ALA A 287 6.47 8.70 11.73
C ALA A 287 6.68 9.30 10.32
N LYS A 288 7.75 10.06 10.10
CA LYS A 288 8.13 10.54 8.77
C LYS A 288 8.41 9.40 7.82
N SER A 289 9.27 8.46 8.21
CA SER A 289 9.63 7.29 7.39
C SER A 289 8.40 6.47 7.01
N PHE A 290 7.52 6.20 7.97
CA PHE A 290 6.26 5.51 7.71
C PHE A 290 5.40 6.25 6.68
N LEU A 291 5.18 7.56 6.84
CA LEU A 291 4.37 8.34 5.91
C LEU A 291 5.00 8.47 4.51
N LEU A 292 6.33 8.58 4.42
CA LEU A 292 7.05 8.62 3.14
C LEU A 292 6.91 7.31 2.38
N ILE A 293 6.98 6.16 3.07
CA ILE A 293 6.75 4.85 2.44
C ILE A 293 5.30 4.71 1.97
N LEU A 294 4.32 5.19 2.75
CA LEU A 294 2.93 5.19 2.30
C LEU A 294 2.71 6.11 1.09
N ALA A 295 3.37 7.29 1.07
CA ALA A 295 3.29 8.23 -0.05
C ALA A 295 3.96 7.70 -1.32
N SER A 296 5.06 6.93 -1.21
CA SER A 296 5.78 6.38 -2.37
C SER A 296 4.97 5.36 -3.18
N HIS A 297 3.87 4.84 -2.61
CA HIS A 297 2.94 4.00 -3.36
C HIS A 297 2.31 4.73 -4.55
N LEU A 298 2.16 6.06 -4.48
CA LEU A 298 1.64 6.85 -5.59
C LEU A 298 2.54 6.73 -6.84
N PRO A 299 3.80 7.19 -6.84
CA PRO A 299 4.63 7.12 -8.04
C PRO A 299 4.89 5.67 -8.49
N ILE A 300 5.06 4.73 -7.55
CA ILE A 300 5.33 3.32 -7.89
C ILE A 300 4.12 2.70 -8.59
N TYR A 301 2.94 2.74 -7.97
CA TYR A 301 1.78 2.01 -8.47
C TYR A 301 0.99 2.78 -9.53
N SER A 302 1.08 4.11 -9.60
CA SER A 302 0.50 4.85 -10.72
C SER A 302 1.18 4.49 -12.05
N ILE A 303 2.51 4.36 -12.05
CA ILE A 303 3.31 3.95 -13.19
C ILE A 303 3.07 2.47 -13.52
N LEU A 304 3.28 1.58 -12.55
CA LEU A 304 3.17 0.12 -12.77
C LEU A 304 1.78 -0.35 -13.22
N HIS A 305 0.74 0.44 -12.97
CA HIS A 305 -0.63 0.09 -13.29
C HIS A 305 -1.34 1.10 -14.21
N PHE A 306 -0.60 2.06 -14.77
CA PHE A 306 -1.14 3.12 -15.65
C PHE A 306 -2.36 3.82 -15.03
N GLY A 307 -2.29 4.08 -13.72
CA GLY A 307 -3.37 4.66 -12.93
C GLY A 307 -4.60 3.75 -12.71
N GLY A 308 -4.71 2.62 -13.41
CA GLY A 308 -5.77 1.61 -13.25
C GLY A 308 -5.53 0.76 -12.00
N VAL A 309 -5.86 1.31 -10.83
CA VAL A 309 -5.47 0.71 -9.55
C VAL A 309 -6.70 0.28 -8.76
N HIS A 310 -6.75 -1.01 -8.41
CA HIS A 310 -7.71 -1.53 -7.46
C HIS A 310 -7.62 -0.77 -6.13
N GLN A 311 -8.75 -0.57 -5.46
CA GLN A 311 -8.78 0.15 -4.17
C GLN A 311 -7.79 -0.43 -3.14
N ARG A 312 -7.54 -1.75 -3.16
CA ARG A 312 -6.54 -2.42 -2.30
C ARG A 312 -5.12 -1.86 -2.45
N THR A 313 -4.68 -1.61 -3.68
CA THR A 313 -3.32 -1.13 -4.00
C THR A 313 -3.15 0.36 -3.73
N LYS A 314 -4.27 1.07 -3.58
CA LYS A 314 -4.32 2.49 -3.18
C LYS A 314 -4.41 2.68 -1.67
N LEU A 315 -4.78 1.64 -0.92
CA LEU A 315 -5.00 1.71 0.52
C LEU A 315 -3.82 2.34 1.30
N PRO A 316 -2.53 2.01 1.04
CA PRO A 316 -1.41 2.67 1.70
C PRO A 316 -1.42 4.20 1.49
N PHE A 317 -1.69 4.65 0.26
CA PHE A 317 -1.84 6.07 -0.06
C PHE A 317 -3.08 6.69 0.58
N GLN A 318 -4.19 5.96 0.72
CA GLN A 318 -5.38 6.43 1.44
C GLN A 318 -5.09 6.64 2.93
N ILE A 319 -4.35 5.72 3.56
CA ILE A 319 -3.87 5.88 4.95
C ILE A 319 -3.02 7.14 5.03
N PHE A 320 -2.08 7.36 4.10
CA PHE A 320 -1.27 8.58 4.07
C PHE A 320 -2.13 9.86 4.05
N ILE A 321 -3.09 9.96 3.14
CA ILE A 321 -3.99 11.11 3.02
C ILE A 321 -4.79 11.33 4.31
N ILE A 322 -5.38 10.29 4.88
CA ILE A 322 -6.16 10.43 6.12
C ILE A 322 -5.27 10.89 7.28
N VAL A 323 -4.08 10.31 7.44
CA VAL A 323 -3.19 10.64 8.55
C VAL A 323 -2.66 12.06 8.43
N ILE A 324 -2.24 12.51 7.25
CA ILE A 324 -1.83 13.91 7.03
C ILE A 324 -2.99 14.86 7.34
N GLY A 325 -4.20 14.56 6.87
CA GLY A 325 -5.37 15.39 7.13
C GLY A 325 -5.69 15.52 8.62
N LEU A 326 -5.64 14.41 9.37
CA LEU A 326 -5.80 14.42 10.83
C LEU A 326 -4.70 15.23 11.54
N LEU A 327 -3.45 15.11 11.09
CA LEU A 327 -2.33 15.88 11.67
C LEU A 327 -2.50 17.38 11.43
N ILE A 328 -2.90 17.79 10.21
CA ILE A 328 -3.19 19.21 9.91
C ILE A 328 -4.34 19.71 10.80
N TRP A 329 -5.42 18.92 10.95
CA TRP A 329 -6.54 19.27 11.82
C TRP A 329 -6.11 19.46 13.28
N ARG A 330 -5.29 18.54 13.82
CA ARG A 330 -4.73 18.67 15.17
C ARG A 330 -3.85 19.90 15.33
N LEU A 331 -2.97 20.18 14.37
CA LEU A 331 -2.12 21.38 14.41
C LEU A 331 -2.94 22.68 14.44
N LYS A 332 -4.03 22.76 13.66
CA LYS A 332 -4.94 23.93 13.71
C LYS A 332 -5.59 24.08 15.09
N LYS A 333 -6.08 22.98 15.68
CA LYS A 333 -6.76 23.01 16.97
C LYS A 333 -5.84 23.49 18.09
N ILE A 334 -4.58 23.05 18.12
CA ILE A 334 -3.60 23.46 19.14
C ILE A 334 -3.28 24.96 19.03
N LYS A 335 -3.13 25.50 17.81
CA LYS A 335 -2.86 26.94 17.62
C LYS A 335 -4.02 27.81 18.12
N ASN A 336 -5.26 27.44 17.81
CA ASN A 336 -6.44 28.21 18.23
C ASN A 336 -6.67 28.21 19.76
N VAL A 337 -6.12 27.24 20.49
CA VAL A 337 -6.16 27.19 21.96
C VAL A 337 -5.11 28.10 22.60
N LYS A 338 -4.00 28.41 21.91
CA LYS A 338 -2.96 29.31 22.43
C LYS A 338 -3.24 30.79 22.17
N THR A 339 -4.23 31.11 21.32
CA THR A 339 -4.63 32.47 20.95
C THR A 339 -5.92 32.92 21.65
N LYS A 340 -6.47 32.08 22.53
CA LYS A 340 -7.50 32.41 23.51
C LYS A 340 -6.87 32.30 24.88
#